data_AF-A0A2V9RTA1-F1
#
_entry.id   AF-A0A2V9RTA1-F1
#
_cell.length_a   1.000
_cell.length_b   1.000
_cell.length_c   1.000
_cell.angle_alpha   90.00
_cell.angle_beta   90.00
_cell.angle_gamma   90.00
#
_symmetry.space_group_name_H-M   'P 1'
#
loop_
_entity.id
_entity.type
_entity.pdbx_description
1 polymer ?
#
loop_
_entity_poly.entity_id
_entity_poly.type
_entity_poly.pdbx_seq_one_letter_code
_entity_poly.pdbx_strand_id
1 'polypeptide(L)'
;MKFRISLFLLTLALAASLTSTAHASACSNSTIRGTYAITIRGTIFLPDGSTLLIDGLAKTTFDGNGNLTQVDAVATNGHLAPGWRPGTGTYSVSPNCTGTQTTVIPGMR
;
A
#
# COMPACT_ATOMS: atom_id res chain seq x y z
N MET A 1 -47.10 -39.08 -18.74
CA MET A 1 -46.86 -37.70 -18.25
C MET A 1 -45.74 -37.67 -17.18
N LYS A 2 -44.54 -38.23 -17.45
CA LYS A 2 -43.46 -38.38 -16.43
C LYS A 2 -42.08 -37.81 -16.86
N PHE A 3 -41.98 -37.20 -18.04
CA PHE A 3 -40.69 -36.76 -18.60
C PHE A 3 -40.49 -35.23 -18.67
N ARG A 4 -41.54 -34.43 -18.39
CA ARG A 4 -41.49 -32.96 -18.53
C ARG A 4 -41.02 -32.21 -17.28
N ILE A 5 -41.11 -32.83 -16.10
CA ILE A 5 -40.69 -32.24 -14.83
C ILE A 5 -39.15 -32.31 -14.67
N SER A 6 -38.51 -33.29 -15.31
CA SER A 6 -37.06 -33.53 -15.21
C SER A 6 -36.21 -32.46 -15.90
N LEU A 7 -36.71 -31.81 -16.95
CA LEU A 7 -35.91 -30.86 -17.73
C LEU A 7 -35.88 -29.46 -17.08
N PHE A 8 -36.96 -29.07 -16.41
CA PHE A 8 -37.06 -27.79 -15.70
C PHE A 8 -36.20 -27.74 -14.43
N LEU A 9 -36.06 -28.86 -13.72
CA LEU A 9 -35.19 -28.95 -12.54
C LEU A 9 -33.70 -28.96 -12.93
N LEU A 10 -33.37 -29.53 -14.09
CA LEU A 10 -32.00 -29.59 -14.59
C LEU A 10 -31.50 -28.22 -15.10
N THR A 11 -32.37 -27.40 -15.70
CA THR A 11 -32.00 -26.03 -16.12
C THR A 11 -31.85 -25.07 -14.94
N LEU A 12 -32.62 -25.24 -13.87
CA LEU A 12 -32.50 -24.41 -12.66
C LEU A 12 -31.20 -24.70 -11.89
N ALA A 13 -30.76 -25.96 -11.87
CA ALA A 13 -29.48 -26.34 -11.27
C ALA A 13 -28.28 -25.75 -12.04
N LEU A 14 -28.35 -25.67 -13.38
CA LEU A 14 -27.26 -25.13 -14.20
C LEU A 14 -27.12 -23.59 -14.07
N ALA A 15 -28.22 -22.88 -13.78
CA ALA A 15 -28.19 -21.45 -13.50
C ALA A 15 -27.58 -21.10 -12.13
N ALA A 16 -27.67 -22.02 -11.15
CA ALA A 16 -27.08 -21.84 -9.82
C ALA A 16 -25.56 -22.07 -9.79
N SER A 17 -25.00 -22.70 -10.82
CA SER A 17 -23.56 -22.94 -10.99
C SER A 17 -22.78 -21.78 -11.63
N LEU A 18 -23.40 -20.61 -11.82
CA LEU A 18 -22.64 -19.37 -11.98
C LEU A 18 -21.96 -19.05 -10.64
N THR A 19 -20.83 -19.71 -10.40
CA THR A 19 -19.91 -19.30 -9.35
C THR A 19 -19.56 -17.86 -9.63
N SER A 20 -20.17 -16.93 -8.88
CA SER A 20 -19.69 -15.56 -8.81
C SER A 20 -18.28 -15.69 -8.27
N THR A 21 -17.29 -15.67 -9.16
CA THR A 21 -15.93 -15.43 -8.76
C THR A 21 -16.00 -14.07 -8.09
N ALA A 22 -15.89 -14.03 -6.77
CA ALA A 22 -15.71 -12.79 -6.05
C ALA A 22 -14.35 -12.24 -6.52
N HIS A 23 -14.35 -11.58 -7.68
CA HIS A 23 -13.20 -10.80 -8.12
C HIS A 23 -13.02 -9.77 -7.02
N ALA A 24 -11.88 -9.84 -6.33
CA ALA A 24 -11.44 -8.75 -5.47
C ALA A 24 -11.59 -7.47 -6.30
N SER A 25 -12.31 -6.49 -5.76
CA SER A 25 -12.46 -5.20 -6.41
C SER A 25 -11.08 -4.68 -6.81
N ALA A 26 -10.97 -4.11 -8.01
CA ALA A 26 -9.72 -3.49 -8.45
C ALA A 26 -9.19 -2.51 -7.39
N CYS A 27 -7.88 -2.53 -7.17
CA CYS A 27 -7.24 -1.62 -6.23
C CYS A 27 -7.37 -0.16 -6.71
N SER A 28 -7.39 0.77 -5.77
CA SER A 28 -7.43 2.22 -6.02
C SER A 28 -6.84 2.97 -4.83
N ASN A 29 -6.77 4.31 -4.88
CA ASN A 29 -6.28 5.09 -3.75
C ASN A 29 -7.04 4.79 -2.45
N SER A 30 -8.32 4.44 -2.55
CA SER A 30 -9.16 4.07 -1.41
C SER A 30 -8.78 2.73 -0.76
N THR A 31 -8.02 1.89 -1.46
CA THR A 31 -7.49 0.61 -0.94
C THR A 31 -6.51 0.84 0.21
N ILE A 32 -5.75 1.94 0.17
CA ILE A 32 -4.86 2.34 1.27
C ILE A 32 -5.39 3.62 1.91
N ARG A 33 -6.08 3.45 3.04
CA ARG A 33 -6.61 4.56 3.83
C ARG A 33 -6.41 4.27 5.31
N GLY A 34 -5.71 5.18 5.99
CA GLY A 34 -5.37 5.03 7.40
C GLY A 34 -3.90 5.30 7.66
N THR A 35 -3.50 5.02 8.90
CA THR A 35 -2.14 5.28 9.40
C THR A 35 -1.37 3.99 9.56
N TYR A 36 -0.17 3.94 8.99
CA TYR A 36 0.70 2.77 8.97
C TYR A 36 2.09 3.14 9.51
N ALA A 37 2.68 2.21 10.26
CA ALA A 37 4.08 2.28 10.66
C ALA A 37 4.97 1.59 9.64
N ILE A 38 6.12 2.19 9.34
CA ILE A 38 7.12 1.72 8.39
C ILE A 38 8.43 1.60 9.14
N THR A 39 9.10 0.45 9.01
CA THR A 39 10.48 0.27 9.47
C THR A 39 11.43 0.46 8.30
N ILE A 40 12.45 1.28 8.48
CA ILE A 40 13.46 1.61 7.48
C ILE A 40 14.77 0.99 7.94
N ARG A 41 15.35 0.11 7.10
CA ARG A 41 16.70 -0.41 7.31
C ARG A 41 17.43 -0.45 5.98
N GLY A 42 18.63 0.08 5.94
CA GLY A 42 19.41 0.09 4.70
C GLY A 42 20.82 0.59 4.86
N THR A 43 21.56 0.48 3.76
CA THR A 43 22.91 0.98 3.63
C THR A 43 22.96 1.91 2.43
N ILE A 44 23.42 3.14 2.64
CA ILE A 44 23.70 4.10 1.56
C ILE A 44 25.17 3.92 1.16
N PHE A 45 25.42 3.73 -0.13
CA PHE A 45 26.77 3.67 -0.70
C PHE A 45 27.13 5.04 -1.25
N LEU A 46 28.22 5.63 -0.76
CA LEU A 46 28.68 6.96 -1.16
C LEU A 46 29.73 6.86 -2.29
N PRO A 47 29.89 7.91 -3.12
CA PRO A 47 30.85 7.91 -4.22
C PRO A 47 32.32 7.73 -3.79
N ASP A 48 32.65 8.06 -2.54
CA ASP A 48 33.98 7.91 -1.96
C ASP A 48 34.29 6.46 -1.49
N GLY A 49 33.34 5.54 -1.68
CA GLY A 49 33.45 4.14 -1.27
C GLY A 49 33.06 3.89 0.19
N SER A 50 32.73 4.93 0.96
CA SER A 50 32.21 4.78 2.32
C SER A 50 30.72 4.39 2.32
N THR A 51 30.23 3.95 3.48
CA THR A 51 28.82 3.57 3.65
C THR A 51 28.20 4.26 4.85
N LEU A 52 26.89 4.53 4.76
CA LEU A 52 26.08 5.00 5.88
C LEU A 52 25.01 3.95 6.20
N LEU A 53 24.96 3.51 7.45
CA LEU A 53 23.88 2.66 7.95
C LEU A 53 22.69 3.54 8.31
N ILE A 54 21.51 3.12 7.85
CA ILE A 54 20.24 3.78 8.10
C ILE A 54 19.34 2.83 8.87
N ASP A 55 18.84 3.26 10.02
CA ASP A 55 17.77 2.60 10.76
C ASP A 55 16.74 3.66 11.18
N GLY A 56 15.46 3.38 11.01
CA GLY A 56 14.44 4.37 11.33
C GLY A 56 13.02 3.83 11.31
N LEU A 57 12.13 4.69 11.76
CA LEU A 57 10.69 4.48 11.73
C LEU A 57 10.03 5.66 11.03
N ALA A 58 8.97 5.37 10.27
CA ALA A 58 8.06 6.38 9.77
C ALA A 58 6.61 6.00 10.11
N LYS A 59 5.78 7.01 10.30
CA LYS A 59 4.33 6.86 10.45
C LYS A 59 3.66 7.65 9.34
N THR A 60 3.08 6.95 8.37
CA THR A 60 2.44 7.55 7.19
C THR A 60 0.93 7.40 7.29
N THR A 61 0.21 8.49 7.05
CA THR A 61 -1.26 8.52 6.98
C THR A 61 -1.69 8.80 5.54
N PHE A 62 -2.43 7.85 4.96
CA PHE A 62 -3.03 7.95 3.63
C PHE A 62 -4.50 8.34 3.76
N ASP A 63 -4.93 9.35 2.99
CA ASP A 63 -6.30 9.89 3.06
C ASP A 63 -7.35 9.05 2.31
N GLY A 64 -6.93 8.07 1.51
CA GLY A 64 -7.78 7.29 0.61
C GLY A 64 -8.06 7.97 -0.74
N ASN A 65 -7.55 9.18 -0.95
CA ASN A 65 -7.82 10.03 -2.12
C ASN A 65 -6.55 10.44 -2.88
N GLY A 66 -5.36 10.02 -2.42
CA GLY A 66 -4.09 10.24 -3.10
C GLY A 66 -3.16 11.24 -2.42
N ASN A 67 -3.48 11.72 -1.22
CA ASN A 67 -2.58 12.54 -0.41
C ASN A 67 -2.11 11.79 0.83
N LEU A 68 -0.89 12.10 1.26
CA LEU A 68 -0.34 11.57 2.48
C LEU A 68 0.29 12.65 3.36
N THR A 69 0.27 12.38 4.65
CA THR A 69 1.12 13.04 5.64
C THR A 69 1.96 11.99 6.33
N GLN A 70 3.15 12.35 6.78
CA GLN A 70 4.01 11.42 7.49
C GLN A 70 4.88 12.12 8.51
N VAL A 71 5.40 11.33 9.45
CA VAL A 71 6.50 11.73 10.31
C VAL A 71 7.54 10.62 10.37
N ASP A 72 8.82 10.97 10.33
CA ASP A 72 9.91 10.00 10.44
C ASP A 72 10.93 10.33 11.53
N ALA A 73 11.61 9.30 12.00
CA ALA A 73 12.76 9.35 12.89
C ALA A 73 13.78 8.36 12.33
N VAL A 74 14.84 8.89 11.72
CA VAL A 74 15.84 8.10 10.98
C VAL A 74 17.22 8.41 11.52
N ALA A 75 17.92 7.38 11.97
CA ALA A 75 19.29 7.44 12.44
C ALA A 75 20.28 7.14 11.30
N THR A 76 21.39 7.85 11.30
CA THR A 76 22.53 7.61 10.40
C THR A 76 23.72 7.16 11.24
N ASN A 77 24.25 5.96 10.99
CA ASN A 77 25.33 5.36 11.78
C ASN A 77 25.05 5.36 13.30
N GLY A 78 23.79 5.10 13.68
CA GLY A 78 23.33 5.11 15.07
C GLY A 78 23.07 6.51 15.66
N HIS A 79 23.37 7.58 14.93
CA HIS A 79 23.08 8.94 15.36
C HIS A 79 21.68 9.37 14.92
N LEU A 80 20.79 9.60 15.89
CA LEU A 80 19.41 10.04 15.66
C LEU A 80 19.25 11.51 16.06
N ALA A 81 18.76 12.34 15.14
CA ALA A 81 18.36 13.71 15.48
C ALA A 81 17.12 13.69 16.39
N PRO A 82 17.03 14.55 17.42
CA PRO A 82 15.87 14.61 18.29
C PRO A 82 14.58 14.98 17.54
N GLY A 83 13.47 14.35 17.94
CA GLY A 83 12.14 14.65 17.41
C GLY A 83 11.79 13.87 16.15
N TRP A 84 10.57 14.12 15.67
CA TRP A 84 10.01 13.53 14.46
C TRP A 84 10.00 14.57 13.36
N ARG A 85 10.51 14.24 12.17
CA ARG A 85 10.51 15.18 11.04
C ARG A 85 9.20 15.02 10.27
N PRO A 86 8.44 16.09 10.04
CA PRO A 86 7.22 16.01 9.26
C PRO A 86 7.53 15.87 7.77
N GLY A 87 6.67 15.16 7.05
CA GLY A 87 6.66 15.11 5.60
C GLY A 87 5.23 15.07 5.06
N THR A 88 5.07 15.50 3.82
CA THR A 88 3.79 15.44 3.10
C THR A 88 4.03 14.91 1.69
N GLY A 89 2.97 14.55 0.99
CA GLY A 89 3.13 14.07 -0.37
C GLY A 89 1.87 13.55 -1.01
N THR A 90 2.06 12.83 -2.10
CA THR A 90 1.01 12.20 -2.88
C THR A 90 1.31 10.74 -3.14
N TYR A 91 0.26 9.98 -3.42
CA TYR A 91 0.36 8.58 -3.82
C TYR A 91 -0.69 8.22 -4.86
N SER A 92 -0.42 7.16 -5.61
CA SER A 92 -1.36 6.57 -6.56
C SER A 92 -1.31 5.06 -6.45
N VAL A 93 -2.48 4.41 -6.47
CA VAL A 93 -2.61 2.95 -6.52
C VAL A 93 -3.32 2.54 -7.80
N SER A 94 -2.64 1.69 -8.56
CA SER A 94 -3.12 1.11 -9.80
C SER A 94 -4.08 -0.07 -9.53
N PRO A 95 -4.99 -0.40 -10.47
CA PRO A 95 -5.91 -1.54 -10.37
C PRO A 95 -5.28 -2.90 -10.07
N ASN A 96 -4.01 -3.09 -10.43
CA ASN A 96 -3.20 -4.29 -10.14
C ASN A 96 -2.55 -4.27 -8.74
N CYS A 97 -2.96 -3.34 -7.86
CA CYS A 97 -2.48 -3.21 -6.48
C CYS A 97 -1.00 -2.83 -6.34
N THR A 98 -0.35 -2.35 -7.41
CA THR A 98 0.92 -1.63 -7.32
C THR A 98 0.66 -0.14 -7.17
N GLY A 99 1.63 0.62 -6.68
CA GLY A 99 1.46 2.06 -6.50
C GLY A 99 2.77 2.81 -6.50
N THR A 100 2.67 4.13 -6.54
CA THR A 100 3.78 5.07 -6.40
C THR A 100 3.47 6.04 -5.28
N GLN A 101 4.52 6.49 -4.60
CA GLN A 101 4.44 7.48 -3.54
C GLN A 101 5.58 8.48 -3.72
N THR A 102 5.24 9.76 -3.64
CA THR A 102 6.21 10.86 -3.58
C THR A 102 6.10 11.52 -2.23
N THR A 103 7.22 11.63 -1.51
CA THR A 103 7.26 12.23 -0.17
C THR A 103 8.24 13.38 -0.15
N VAL A 104 7.79 14.53 0.34
CA VAL A 104 8.60 15.72 0.55
C VAL A 104 8.87 15.85 2.04
N ILE A 105 10.15 15.81 2.42
CA ILE A 105 10.61 16.04 3.80
C ILE A 105 11.40 17.35 3.81
N PRO A 106 10.88 18.43 4.44
CA PRO A 106 11.59 19.69 4.53
C PRO A 106 12.95 19.53 5.21
N GLY A 107 13.98 20.19 4.67
CA GLY A 107 15.32 20.20 5.25
C GLY A 107 16.20 18.99 4.89
N MET A 108 15.71 18.04 4.09
CA MET A 108 16.55 17.02 3.46
C MET A 108 17.30 17.67 2.28
N ARG A 109 18.57 18.00 2.48
CA ARG A 109 19.52 18.38 1.42
C ARG A 109 20.65 17.37 1.36
#